data_AF-A0A5D6WUA9-F1
#
_entry.id   AF-A0A5D6WUA9-F1
#
_cell.length_a   1.000
_cell.length_b   1.000
_cell.length_c   1.000
_cell.angle_alpha   90.00
_cell.angle_beta   90.00
_cell.angle_gamma   90.00
#
_symmetry.space_group_name_H-M   'P 1'
#
loop_
_entity.id
_entity.type
_entity.pdbx_description
1 polymer ?
#
loop_
_entity_poly.entity_id
_entity_poly.type
_entity_poly.pdbx_seq_one_letter_code
_entity_poly.pdbx_strand_id
1 'polypeptide(L)'
;MTDKQINLSPAEAQRMTRSIQALQKRLRDMHAQRDAINLALARVTPDNLGLALTQKKNLKALSTAYDKLTQETSCLDPLDAAQVLEEEYNYILTIGNVLETTRELKKTAHLHDSNREAIREGLVKFYDGLRAELAAAETAAKAKQGGAPLR
;
A
#
# COMPACT_ATOMS: atom_id res chain seq x y z
N MET A 1 32.19 20.61 -0.67
CA MET A 1 31.35 19.41 -0.72
C MET A 1 32.07 18.45 -1.65
N THR A 2 32.74 17.44 -1.11
CA THR A 2 33.48 16.48 -1.93
C THR A 2 32.49 15.49 -2.53
N ASP A 3 32.21 15.65 -3.82
CA ASP A 3 31.68 14.58 -4.65
C ASP A 3 32.62 13.37 -4.50
N LYS A 4 32.26 12.44 -3.61
CA LYS A 4 32.86 11.12 -3.61
C LYS A 4 32.40 10.48 -4.92
N GLN A 5 33.19 10.64 -5.97
CA GLN A 5 33.14 9.74 -7.12
C GLN A 5 33.38 8.34 -6.58
N ILE A 6 32.29 7.58 -6.38
CA ILE A 6 32.37 6.18 -6.01
C ILE A 6 32.93 5.48 -7.24
N ASN A 7 34.24 5.23 -7.21
CA ASN A 7 34.95 4.56 -8.28
C ASN A 7 34.65 3.05 -8.17
N LEU A 8 33.42 2.67 -8.49
CA LEU A 8 32.97 1.28 -8.48
C LEU A 8 33.72 0.51 -9.55
N SER A 9 34.21 -0.68 -9.22
CA SER A 9 34.67 -1.61 -10.25
C SER A 9 33.49 -1.95 -11.18
N PRO A 10 33.74 -2.34 -12.45
CA PRO A 10 32.69 -2.75 -13.37
C PRO A 10 31.78 -3.85 -12.79
N ALA A 11 32.33 -4.75 -11.98
CA ALA A 11 31.58 -5.82 -11.31
C ALA A 11 30.64 -5.27 -10.22
N GLU A 12 31.08 -4.29 -9.43
CA GLU A 12 30.25 -3.65 -8.39
C GLU A 12 29.15 -2.78 -9.02
N ALA A 13 29.46 -2.04 -10.08
CA ALA A 13 28.48 -1.28 -10.84
C ALA A 13 27.39 -2.19 -11.43
N GLN A 14 27.78 -3.35 -11.98
CA GLN A 14 26.83 -4.33 -12.49
C GLN A 14 25.97 -4.95 -11.39
N ARG A 15 26.55 -5.26 -10.21
CA ARG A 15 25.80 -5.76 -9.05
C ARG A 15 24.79 -4.72 -8.57
N MET A 16 25.21 -3.47 -8.42
CA MET A 16 24.34 -2.37 -8.01
C MET A 16 23.16 -2.20 -8.97
N THR A 17 23.43 -2.22 -10.28
CA THR A 17 22.39 -2.14 -11.31
C THR A 17 21.35 -3.25 -11.16
N ARG A 18 21.79 -4.50 -10.91
CA ARG A 18 20.87 -5.62 -10.69
C ARG A 18 20.05 -5.47 -9.42
N SER A 19 20.65 -4.99 -8.33
CA SER A 19 19.94 -4.73 -7.07
C SER A 19 18.87 -3.66 -7.23
N ILE A 20 19.19 -2.54 -7.91
CA ILE A 20 18.24 -1.47 -8.21
C ILE A 20 17.08 -2.01 -9.06
N GLN A 21 17.37 -2.80 -10.10
CA GLN A 21 16.32 -3.39 -10.94
C GLN A 21 15.41 -4.36 -10.16
N ALA A 22 15.98 -5.17 -9.26
CA ALA A 22 15.22 -6.06 -8.40
C ALA A 22 14.31 -5.27 -7.44
N LEU A 23 14.85 -4.23 -6.80
CA LEU A 23 14.10 -3.33 -5.92
C LEU A 23 12.95 -2.64 -6.65
N GLN A 24 13.22 -2.06 -7.82
CA GLN A 24 12.18 -1.42 -8.65
C GLN A 24 11.08 -2.42 -9.05
N LYS A 25 11.45 -3.65 -9.39
CA LYS A 25 10.47 -4.70 -9.69
C LYS A 25 9.63 -5.05 -8.46
N ARG A 26 10.25 -5.19 -7.29
CA ARG A 26 9.57 -5.47 -6.02
C ARG A 26 8.53 -4.40 -5.68
N LEU A 27 8.91 -3.13 -5.79
CA LEU A 27 8.01 -2.01 -5.51
C LEU A 27 6.82 -2.00 -6.46
N ARG A 28 7.04 -2.20 -7.77
CA ARG A 28 5.93 -2.33 -8.73
C ARG A 28 5.00 -3.49 -8.39
N ASP A 29 5.55 -4.66 -8.06
CA ASP A 29 4.76 -5.83 -7.71
C ASP A 29 3.96 -5.58 -6.41
N MET A 30 4.56 -4.93 -5.41
CA MET A 30 3.87 -4.56 -4.16
C MET A 30 2.78 -3.51 -4.39
N HIS A 31 3.05 -2.47 -5.17
CA HIS A 31 2.04 -1.45 -5.52
C HIS A 31 0.85 -2.07 -6.25
N ALA A 32 1.09 -2.99 -7.18
CA ALA A 32 0.00 -3.74 -7.82
C ALA A 32 -0.82 -4.58 -6.82
N GLN A 33 -0.18 -5.17 -5.80
CA GLN A 33 -0.88 -5.86 -4.71
C GLN A 33 -1.70 -4.88 -3.85
N ARG A 34 -1.17 -3.70 -3.55
CA ARG A 34 -1.88 -2.63 -2.83
C ARG A 34 -3.12 -2.20 -3.61
N ASP A 35 -2.96 -1.94 -4.90
CA ASP A 35 -4.07 -1.54 -5.79
C ASP A 35 -5.16 -2.61 -5.84
N ALA A 36 -4.79 -3.89 -5.94
CA ALA A 36 -5.75 -4.99 -5.91
C ALA A 36 -6.53 -5.04 -4.57
N ILE A 37 -5.85 -4.83 -3.43
CA ILE A 37 -6.48 -4.75 -2.12
C ILE A 37 -7.42 -3.53 -2.07
N ASN A 38 -6.95 -2.35 -2.50
CA ASN A 38 -7.73 -1.12 -2.50
C ASN A 38 -9.01 -1.25 -3.33
N LEU A 39 -8.91 -1.79 -4.55
CA LEU A 39 -10.07 -2.05 -5.41
C LEU A 39 -11.06 -3.02 -4.77
N ALA A 40 -10.58 -4.05 -4.07
CA ALA A 40 -11.44 -4.97 -3.36
C ALA A 40 -12.10 -4.32 -2.13
N LEU A 41 -11.36 -3.52 -1.36
CA LEU A 41 -11.88 -2.80 -0.19
C LEU A 41 -12.85 -1.68 -0.56
N ALA A 42 -12.69 -1.05 -1.72
CA ALA A 42 -13.61 -0.04 -2.24
C ALA A 42 -15.03 -0.57 -2.48
N ARG A 43 -15.20 -1.89 -2.58
CA ARG A 43 -16.50 -2.58 -2.71
C ARG A 43 -17.19 -2.82 -1.37
N VAL A 44 -16.53 -2.52 -0.26
CA VAL A 44 -17.08 -2.69 1.09
C VAL A 44 -18.06 -1.55 1.39
N THR A 45 -19.24 -1.91 1.85
CA THR A 45 -20.39 -1.05 2.14
C THR A 45 -20.83 -1.28 3.58
N PRO A 46 -21.69 -0.41 4.14
CA PRO A 46 -22.25 -0.60 5.47
C PRO A 46 -22.96 -1.94 5.67
N ASP A 47 -23.50 -2.53 4.60
CA ASP A 47 -24.29 -3.77 4.63
C ASP A 47 -23.43 -5.03 4.49
N ASN A 48 -22.17 -4.89 4.05
CA ASN A 48 -21.30 -6.02 3.78
C ASN A 48 -19.88 -5.85 4.35
N LEU A 49 -19.71 -5.15 5.48
CA LEU A 49 -18.41 -4.91 6.14
C LEU A 49 -17.52 -6.16 6.24
N GLY A 50 -18.11 -7.34 6.46
CA GLY A 50 -17.40 -8.61 6.50
C GLY A 50 -16.63 -8.97 5.21
N LEU A 51 -16.97 -8.38 4.06
CA LEU A 51 -16.26 -8.53 2.80
C LEU A 51 -14.79 -8.12 2.92
N ALA A 52 -14.47 -7.13 3.75
CA ALA A 52 -13.08 -6.70 3.97
C ALA A 52 -12.19 -7.84 4.45
N LEU A 53 -12.72 -8.75 5.29
CA LEU A 53 -11.98 -9.87 5.86
C LEU A 53 -11.48 -10.87 4.81
N THR A 54 -12.03 -10.85 3.60
CA THR A 54 -11.53 -11.65 2.46
C THR A 54 -10.11 -11.26 2.06
N GLN A 55 -9.68 -10.03 2.39
CA GLN A 55 -8.36 -9.50 2.04
C GLN A 55 -7.26 -9.94 3.01
N LYS A 56 -7.58 -10.67 4.10
CA LYS A 56 -6.58 -11.11 5.10
C LYS A 56 -5.41 -11.88 4.48
N LYS A 57 -5.68 -12.74 3.50
CA LYS A 57 -4.62 -13.50 2.80
C LYS A 57 -3.74 -12.59 1.93
N ASN A 58 -4.36 -11.61 1.27
CA ASN A 58 -3.66 -10.64 0.42
C ASN A 58 -2.76 -9.72 1.26
N LEU A 59 -3.26 -9.24 2.41
CA LEU A 59 -2.46 -8.46 3.35
C LEU A 59 -1.27 -9.27 3.89
N LYS A 60 -1.46 -10.55 4.22
CA LYS A 60 -0.35 -11.42 4.64
C LYS A 60 0.69 -11.57 3.52
N ALA A 61 0.26 -11.75 2.28
CA ALA A 61 1.17 -11.82 1.14
C ALA A 61 1.95 -10.51 0.94
N LEU A 62 1.29 -9.36 1.11
CA LEU A 62 1.93 -8.05 1.05
C LEU A 62 2.94 -7.85 2.19
N SER A 63 2.62 -8.29 3.41
CA SER A 63 3.57 -8.30 4.54
C SER A 63 4.81 -9.14 4.24
N THR A 64 4.64 -10.32 3.64
CA THR A 64 5.79 -11.13 3.21
C THR A 64 6.59 -10.48 2.08
N ALA A 65 5.95 -9.70 1.21
CA ALA A 65 6.66 -8.92 0.19
C ALA A 65 7.47 -7.77 0.83
N TYR A 66 6.91 -7.12 1.85
CA TYR A 66 7.61 -6.11 2.65
C TYR A 66 8.84 -6.68 3.36
N ASP A 67 8.76 -7.86 3.96
CA ASP A 67 9.92 -8.52 4.57
C ASP A 67 11.07 -8.70 3.56
N LYS A 68 10.75 -8.99 2.29
CA LYS A 68 11.76 -9.09 1.22
C LYS A 68 12.28 -7.72 0.79
N LEU A 69 11.41 -6.72 0.71
CA LEU A 69 11.78 -5.33 0.41
C LEU A 69 12.84 -4.81 1.40
N THR A 70 12.71 -5.13 2.69
CA THR A 70 13.69 -4.73 3.72
C THR A 70 15.10 -5.26 3.45
N GLN A 71 15.23 -6.39 2.75
CA GLN A 71 16.54 -6.97 2.38
C GLN A 71 17.09 -6.34 1.09
N GLU A 72 16.19 -5.96 0.17
CA GLU A 72 16.52 -5.43 -1.16
C GLU A 72 16.85 -3.92 -1.16
N THR A 73 16.46 -3.18 -0.11
CA THR A 73 16.75 -1.73 0.05
C THR A 73 18.19 -1.40 0.43
N SER A 74 19.03 -2.42 0.69
CA SER A 74 20.46 -2.24 0.98
C SER A 74 21.28 -1.57 -0.15
N CYS A 75 20.69 -1.47 -1.35
CA CYS A 75 21.26 -0.75 -2.48
C CYS A 75 20.97 0.76 -2.51
N LEU A 76 20.18 1.25 -1.56
CA LEU A 76 19.86 2.67 -1.39
C LEU A 76 20.65 3.28 -0.23
N ASP A 77 20.77 4.61 -0.24
CA ASP A 77 21.20 5.34 0.95
C ASP A 77 20.17 5.17 2.09
N PRO A 78 20.60 5.20 3.36
CA PRO A 78 19.70 4.91 4.49
C PRO A 78 18.44 5.78 4.55
N LEU A 79 18.52 7.04 4.12
CA LEU A 79 17.38 7.95 4.10
C LEU A 79 16.35 7.54 3.04
N ASP A 80 16.81 7.21 1.83
CA ASP A 80 15.95 6.77 0.73
C ASP A 80 15.33 5.39 1.06
N ALA A 81 16.12 4.49 1.65
CA ALA A 81 15.63 3.21 2.15
C ALA A 81 14.53 3.41 3.20
N ALA A 82 14.73 4.30 4.17
CA ALA A 82 13.74 4.58 5.21
C ALA A 82 12.43 5.10 4.63
N GLN A 83 12.49 6.04 3.67
CA GLN A 83 11.29 6.58 3.02
C GLN A 83 10.48 5.48 2.32
N VAL A 84 11.15 4.64 1.52
CA VAL A 84 10.50 3.52 0.83
C VAL A 84 9.87 2.54 1.81
N LEU A 85 10.56 2.19 2.89
CA LEU A 85 10.06 1.23 3.87
C LEU A 85 8.91 1.80 4.70
N GLU A 86 8.98 3.05 5.11
CA GLU A 86 7.96 3.70 5.93
C GLU A 86 6.61 3.76 5.20
N GLU A 87 6.60 4.15 3.92
CA GLU A 87 5.39 4.21 3.12
C GLU A 87 4.68 2.84 3.02
N GLU A 88 5.44 1.77 2.76
CA GLU A 88 4.89 0.42 2.65
C GLU A 88 4.44 -0.14 4.00
N TYR A 89 5.19 0.14 5.06
CA TYR A 89 4.84 -0.26 6.42
C TYR A 89 3.54 0.39 6.89
N ASN A 90 3.41 1.72 6.70
CA ASN A 90 2.25 2.48 7.12
C ASN A 90 0.98 2.02 6.40
N TYR A 91 1.09 1.67 5.11
CA TYR A 91 -0.02 1.07 4.39
C TYR A 91 -0.45 -0.28 5.00
N ILE A 92 0.50 -1.20 5.20
CA ILE A 92 0.22 -2.54 5.76
C ILE A 92 -0.42 -2.42 7.15
N LEU A 93 0.11 -1.52 7.99
CA LEU A 93 -0.42 -1.26 9.33
C LEU A 93 -1.86 -0.75 9.27
N THR A 94 -2.13 0.23 8.41
CA THR A 94 -3.47 0.83 8.26
C THR A 94 -4.49 -0.22 7.82
N ILE A 95 -4.20 -1.00 6.78
CA ILE A 95 -5.09 -2.06 6.32
C ILE A 95 -5.24 -3.15 7.40
N GLY A 96 -4.15 -3.52 8.08
CA GLY A 96 -4.17 -4.46 9.19
C GLY A 96 -5.14 -4.05 10.29
N ASN A 97 -5.07 -2.78 10.71
CA ASN A 97 -5.95 -2.22 11.72
C ASN A 97 -7.41 -2.22 11.26
N VAL A 98 -7.70 -1.80 10.02
CA VAL A 98 -9.07 -1.81 9.48
C VAL A 98 -9.67 -3.22 9.44
N LEU A 99 -8.88 -4.22 9.02
CA LEU A 99 -9.32 -5.61 9.00
C LEU A 99 -9.55 -6.16 10.42
N GLU A 100 -8.68 -5.81 11.36
CA GLU A 100 -8.78 -6.21 12.76
C GLU A 100 -10.01 -5.57 13.43
N THR A 101 -10.21 -4.26 13.26
CA THR A 101 -11.41 -3.55 13.72
C THR A 101 -12.68 -4.16 13.13
N THR A 102 -12.68 -4.50 11.83
CA THR A 102 -13.82 -5.18 11.18
C THR A 102 -14.08 -6.56 11.80
N ARG A 103 -13.01 -7.30 12.13
CA ARG A 103 -13.11 -8.62 12.77
C ARG A 103 -13.71 -8.52 14.17
N GLU A 104 -13.24 -7.59 14.98
CA GLU A 104 -13.75 -7.40 16.34
C GLU A 104 -15.20 -6.90 16.32
N LEU A 105 -15.56 -5.98 15.41
CA LEU A 105 -16.94 -5.53 15.20
C LEU A 105 -17.89 -6.69 14.84
N LYS A 106 -17.42 -7.66 14.05
CA LYS A 106 -18.19 -8.86 13.71
C LYS A 106 -18.39 -9.79 14.91
N LYS A 107 -17.37 -9.96 15.76
CA LYS A 107 -17.46 -10.81 16.97
C LYS A 107 -18.44 -10.25 17.99
N THR A 108 -18.48 -8.93 18.14
CA THR A 108 -19.33 -8.22 19.10
C THR A 108 -20.72 -7.89 18.54
N ALA A 109 -21.12 -8.48 17.41
CA ALA A 109 -22.40 -8.18 16.75
C ALA A 109 -23.66 -8.44 17.61
N HIS A 110 -23.54 -9.27 18.64
CA HIS A 110 -24.61 -9.58 19.59
C HIS A 110 -24.76 -8.54 20.72
N LEU A 111 -23.82 -7.60 20.83
CA LEU A 111 -23.81 -6.56 21.84
C LEU A 111 -24.36 -5.26 21.23
N HIS A 112 -25.40 -4.69 21.85
CA HIS A 112 -25.85 -3.34 21.53
C HIS A 112 -25.09 -2.33 22.40
N ASP A 113 -24.13 -1.65 21.80
CA ASP A 113 -23.33 -0.59 22.43
C ASP A 113 -23.15 0.58 21.45
N SER A 114 -23.36 1.81 21.93
CA SER A 114 -23.03 3.06 21.24
C SER A 114 -21.62 3.09 20.63
N ASN A 115 -20.64 2.47 21.30
CA ASN A 115 -19.27 2.38 20.77
C ASN A 115 -19.21 1.53 19.49
N ARG A 116 -20.08 0.54 19.36
CA ARG A 116 -20.15 -0.35 18.20
C ARG A 116 -20.58 0.42 16.95
N GLU A 117 -21.61 1.27 17.08
CA GLU A 117 -22.06 2.12 15.97
C GLU A 117 -21.00 3.16 15.61
N ALA A 118 -20.32 3.77 16.59
CA ALA A 118 -19.21 4.68 16.31
C ALA A 118 -18.06 4.00 15.54
N ILE A 119 -17.69 2.77 15.90
CA ILE A 119 -16.69 1.97 15.17
C ILE A 119 -17.18 1.66 13.75
N ARG A 120 -18.45 1.26 13.60
CA ARG A 120 -19.07 0.97 12.30
C ARG A 120 -19.02 2.21 11.40
N GLU A 121 -19.40 3.37 11.90
CA GLU A 121 -19.33 4.64 11.18
C GLU A 121 -17.90 4.99 10.79
N GLY A 122 -16.93 4.80 11.68
CA GLY A 122 -15.50 5.01 11.40
C GLY A 122 -15.00 4.14 10.25
N LEU A 123 -15.36 2.86 10.23
CA LEU A 123 -15.04 1.94 9.13
C LEU A 123 -15.68 2.38 7.81
N VAL A 124 -16.95 2.80 7.85
CA VAL A 124 -17.65 3.28 6.64
C VAL A 124 -16.96 4.52 6.08
N LYS A 125 -16.61 5.49 6.93
CA LYS A 125 -15.85 6.70 6.53
C LYS A 125 -14.51 6.35 5.90
N PHE A 126 -13.80 5.36 6.43
CA PHE A 126 -12.56 4.86 5.82
C PHE A 126 -12.79 4.36 4.40
N TYR A 127 -13.80 3.50 4.17
CA TYR A 127 -14.09 2.96 2.84
C TYR A 127 -14.61 4.03 1.86
N ASP A 128 -15.37 5.01 2.35
CA ASP A 128 -15.79 6.18 1.57
C ASP A 128 -14.59 7.04 1.14
N GLY A 129 -13.66 7.31 2.06
CA GLY A 129 -12.41 7.99 1.75
C GLY A 129 -11.60 7.27 0.69
N LEU A 130 -11.42 5.95 0.84
CA LEU A 130 -10.73 5.12 -0.14
C LEU A 130 -11.38 5.18 -1.53
N ARG A 131 -12.71 5.12 -1.61
CA ARG A 131 -13.45 5.29 -2.88
C ARG A 131 -13.19 6.65 -3.51
N ALA A 132 -13.20 7.71 -2.71
CA ALA A 132 -12.94 9.07 -3.20
C ALA A 132 -11.50 9.21 -3.73
N GLU A 133 -10.51 8.66 -3.03
CA GLU A 133 -9.12 8.63 -3.48
C GLU A 133 -8.94 7.89 -4.80
N LEU A 134 -9.57 6.71 -4.95
CA LEU A 134 -9.51 5.95 -6.21
C LEU A 134 -10.19 6.69 -7.37
N ALA A 135 -11.34 7.34 -7.14
CA ALA A 135 -12.01 8.14 -8.15
C ALA A 135 -11.18 9.37 -8.57
N ALA A 136 -10.51 10.02 -7.62
CA ALA A 136 -9.60 11.13 -7.89
C ALA A 136 -8.38 10.66 -8.70
N ALA A 137 -7.79 9.51 -8.35
CA ALA A 137 -6.68 8.92 -9.09
C ALA A 137 -7.06 8.56 -10.53
N GLU A 138 -8.24 7.96 -10.74
CA GLU A 138 -8.76 7.65 -12.08
C GLU A 138 -8.97 8.92 -12.91
N THR A 139 -9.53 9.97 -12.30
CA THR A 139 -9.73 11.27 -12.94
C THR A 139 -8.39 11.90 -13.35
N ALA A 140 -7.40 11.87 -12.47
CA ALA A 140 -6.06 12.38 -12.75
C ALA A 140 -5.36 11.59 -13.88
N ALA A 141 -5.54 10.26 -13.91
CA ALA A 141 -5.01 9.42 -14.98
C ALA A 141 -5.63 9.75 -16.34
N LYS A 142 -6.96 9.95 -16.40
CA LYS A 142 -7.67 10.35 -17.62
C LYS A 142 -7.24 11.72 -18.12
N ALA A 143 -7.03 12.69 -17.22
CA ALA A 143 -6.55 14.02 -17.59
C ALA A 143 -5.16 13.99 -18.25
N LYS A 144 -4.25 13.13 -17.76
CA LYS A 144 -2.92 12.94 -18.36
C LYS A 144 -2.95 12.24 -19.72
N GLN A 145 -3.95 11.40 -19.97
CA GLN A 145 -4.13 10.72 -21.27
C GLN A 145 -4.89 11.59 -22.29
N GLY A 146 -5.66 12.57 -21.83
CA GLY A 146 -6.45 13.49 -22.66
C GLY A 146 -5.74 14.78 -23.10
N GLY A 147 -4.53 15.07 -22.63
CA GLY A 147 -3.66 16.14 -23.17
C GLY A 147 -2.33 15.51 -23.63
N ALA A 148 -1.93 15.50 -24.90
CA ALA A 148 -1.99 16.53 -25.93
C ALA A 148 -1.93 15.88 -27.36
N PRO A 149 -2.10 16.62 -28.49
CA PRO A 149 -1.27 17.77 -28.82
C PRO A 149 -2.06 19.02 -29.23
N LEU A 150 -1.68 20.19 -28.71
CA LEU A 150 -1.94 21.45 -29.40
C LEU A 150 -0.60 22.14 -29.69
N ARG A 151 -0.16 21.89 -30.93
CA ARG A 151 0.79 22.59 -31.80
C ARG A 151 2.25 22.67 -31.37
#